data_AF-A0A420U9V8-F1
#
_entry.id   AF-A0A420U9V8-F1
#
_cell.length_a   1.000
_cell.length_b   1.000
_cell.length_c   1.000
_cell.angle_alpha   90.00
_cell.angle_beta   90.00
_cell.angle_gamma   90.00
#
_symmetry.space_group_name_H-M   'P 1'
#
loop_
_entity.id
_entity.type
_entity.pdbx_description
1 polymer ?
#
loop_
_entity_poly.entity_id
_entity_poly.type
_entity_poly.pdbx_seq_one_letter_code
_entity_poly.pdbx_strand_id
1 'polypeptide(L)'
;MAAEVLIMTASILMTLSVLRGPLMQRASSTTNHYQAQQGTVNFHIARELPENYACIMTGRSHSTSLLTKNFSDVAQNYSRRSDMAVFDTSCTNCTTAVQGFGFDVNCTETTRDFNLTIGTDRASMLRAMDGAYFFQVNVTEYSDWGVNDLANGSFLRYTTLYKDTDKCNGKIKVQTCDLHGGIAKFPVRMDGTTVELLGTRKDDKFIERKYMLPADLVMPGSGNILGGFSMIAKSLYESQAFMRFTGATGYDVSSTGLPATQYLTMNGTTPGCGDRWENPMEDIIELTRDIGFRASLQYAKYNTTDKQKVEYDSGTTTLVYVTNYDKMWIAIAVSLVGIFAVLPTFWGWWELGRDVSLNPLEIANAFGTVGQESHIMRNVDPNQDVGGIVNAVNDIGPVRYGAWEMSDGVVRLGFAGAGLVRNPSKGERFNY
;
A
#
# COMPACT_ATOMS: atom_id res chain seq x y z
N MET A 1 -29.95 -27.65 55.70
CA MET A 1 -30.06 -26.24 55.26
C MET A 1 -28.70 -25.59 54.99
N ALA A 2 -27.72 -25.61 55.89
CA ALA A 2 -26.40 -24.97 55.66
C ALA A 2 -25.55 -25.63 54.55
N ALA A 3 -25.57 -26.97 54.42
CA ALA A 3 -24.77 -27.69 53.42
C ALA A 3 -25.25 -27.50 51.98
N GLU A 4 -26.56 -27.42 51.75
CA GLU A 4 -27.15 -27.21 50.42
C GLU A 4 -26.84 -25.80 49.88
N VAL A 5 -26.84 -24.79 50.75
CA VAL A 5 -26.47 -23.42 50.40
C VAL A 5 -24.99 -23.34 49.98
N LEU A 6 -24.11 -24.04 50.69
CA LEU A 6 -22.68 -24.11 50.38
C LEU A 6 -22.41 -24.73 49.01
N ILE A 7 -23.07 -25.85 48.69
CA ILE A 7 -22.94 -26.53 47.40
C ILE A 7 -23.47 -25.66 46.25
N MET A 8 -24.59 -24.96 46.47
CA MET A 8 -25.12 -24.01 45.47
C MET A 8 -24.20 -22.80 45.25
N THR A 9 -23.59 -22.24 46.31
CA THR A 9 -22.63 -21.15 46.14
C THR A 9 -21.35 -21.59 45.42
N ALA A 10 -20.83 -22.78 45.72
CA ALA A 10 -19.63 -23.32 45.09
C ALA A 10 -19.83 -23.60 43.59
N SER A 11 -20.98 -24.16 43.21
CA SER A 11 -21.34 -24.41 41.81
C SER A 11 -21.49 -23.11 41.01
N ILE A 12 -22.15 -22.09 41.57
CA ILE A 12 -22.25 -20.76 40.95
C ILE A 12 -20.85 -20.13 40.75
N LEU A 13 -19.97 -20.21 41.75
CA LEU A 13 -18.62 -19.66 41.64
C LEU A 13 -17.76 -20.36 40.59
N MET A 14 -17.90 -21.68 40.45
CA MET A 14 -17.24 -22.44 39.38
C MET A 14 -17.74 -22.03 37.99
N THR A 15 -19.03 -21.72 37.83
CA THR A 15 -19.52 -21.22 36.54
C THR A 15 -19.00 -19.80 36.23
N LEU A 16 -18.92 -18.93 37.23
CA LEU A 16 -18.39 -17.56 37.08
C LEU A 16 -16.89 -17.54 36.74
N SER A 17 -16.11 -18.49 37.24
CA SER A 17 -14.67 -18.58 36.94
C SER A 17 -14.41 -18.94 35.47
N VAL A 18 -15.21 -19.84 34.89
CA VAL A 18 -15.13 -20.25 33.47
C VAL A 18 -15.48 -19.09 32.53
N LEU A 19 -16.39 -18.19 32.94
CA LEU A 19 -16.83 -17.05 32.12
C LEU A 19 -15.78 -15.94 31.97
N ARG A 20 -14.75 -15.87 32.84
CA ARG A 20 -13.75 -14.80 32.83
C ARG A 20 -12.93 -14.76 31.54
N GLY A 21 -12.45 -15.93 31.09
CA GLY A 21 -11.60 -16.05 29.90
C GLY A 21 -12.30 -15.51 28.64
N PRO A 22 -13.48 -16.04 28.27
CA PRO A 22 -14.23 -15.58 27.11
C PRO A 22 -14.66 -14.10 27.18
N LEU A 23 -15.00 -13.58 28.37
CA LEU A 23 -15.37 -12.18 28.54
C LEU A 23 -14.18 -11.24 28.30
N MET A 24 -13.00 -11.57 28.83
CA MET A 24 -11.79 -10.77 28.57
C MET A 24 -11.35 -10.84 27.11
N GLN A 25 -11.47 -12.01 26.47
CA GLN A 25 -11.20 -12.14 25.03
C GLN A 25 -12.17 -11.31 24.18
N ARG A 26 -13.45 -11.22 24.56
CA ARG A 26 -14.46 -10.40 23.88
C ARG A 26 -14.37 -8.90 24.17
N ALA A 27 -13.69 -8.52 25.25
CA ALA A 27 -13.41 -7.13 25.58
C ALA A 27 -12.28 -6.56 24.70
N SER A 28 -11.40 -7.41 24.18
CA SER A 28 -10.34 -7.01 23.26
C SER A 28 -10.75 -7.26 21.81
N SER A 29 -10.53 -6.26 20.95
CA SER A 29 -10.76 -6.37 19.52
C SER A 29 -9.59 -5.76 18.77
N THR A 30 -9.38 -6.18 17.52
CA THR A 30 -8.35 -5.63 16.66
C THR A 30 -9.01 -4.69 15.66
N THR A 31 -8.50 -3.46 15.57
CA THR A 31 -8.94 -2.51 14.54
C THR A 31 -7.75 -2.04 13.72
N ASN A 32 -8.01 -1.73 12.47
CA ASN A 32 -7.04 -1.08 11.59
C ASN A 32 -6.98 0.40 11.95
N HIS A 33 -5.84 0.84 12.47
CA HIS A 33 -5.57 2.25 12.68
C HIS A 33 -4.65 2.74 11.57
N TYR A 34 -5.13 3.72 10.79
CA TYR A 34 -4.28 4.43 9.84
C TYR A 34 -3.41 5.42 10.63
N GLN A 35 -2.10 5.27 10.55
CA GLN A 35 -1.16 6.21 11.14
C GLN A 35 -0.50 6.99 10.00
N ALA A 36 -0.83 8.29 9.93
CA ALA A 36 -0.15 9.23 9.06
C ALA A 36 1.24 9.49 9.63
N GLN A 37 2.26 9.31 8.81
CA GLN A 37 3.65 9.56 9.14
C GLN A 37 4.20 10.60 8.16
N GLN A 38 4.65 11.71 8.70
CA GLN A 38 5.35 12.74 7.94
C GLN A 38 6.85 12.65 8.21
N GLY A 39 7.65 12.82 7.16
CA GLY A 39 9.09 12.81 7.27
C GLY A 39 9.76 13.59 6.15
N THR A 40 11.08 13.69 6.21
CA THR A 40 11.87 14.31 5.14
C THR A 40 12.82 13.30 4.53
N VAL A 41 12.97 13.35 3.22
CA VAL A 41 13.88 12.48 2.48
C VAL A 41 14.66 13.27 1.44
N ASN A 42 15.90 12.84 1.16
CA ASN A 42 16.70 13.42 0.08
C ASN A 42 16.35 12.69 -1.21
N PHE A 43 15.63 13.34 -2.12
CA PHE A 43 15.23 12.76 -3.40
C PHE A 43 16.20 13.16 -4.50
N HIS A 44 16.82 12.18 -5.16
CA HIS A 44 17.76 12.40 -6.27
C HIS A 44 17.02 12.59 -7.59
N ILE A 45 17.02 13.82 -8.10
CA ILE A 45 16.39 14.20 -9.37
C ILE A 45 16.95 15.53 -9.85
N ALA A 46 17.22 15.61 -11.13
CA ALA A 46 17.78 16.81 -11.74
C ALA A 46 16.68 17.82 -12.03
N ARG A 47 16.82 19.02 -11.46
CA ARG A 47 15.88 20.13 -11.70
C ARG A 47 16.02 20.68 -13.12
N GLU A 48 17.24 20.63 -13.67
CA GLU A 48 17.58 21.11 -15.00
C GLU A 48 18.36 20.02 -15.74
N LEU A 49 18.26 20.01 -17.08
CA LEU A 49 19.02 19.11 -17.94
C LEU A 49 20.09 19.92 -18.68
N PRO A 50 21.29 19.37 -18.90
CA PRO A 50 22.31 20.03 -19.72
C PRO A 50 21.85 20.21 -21.17
N GLU A 51 22.27 21.30 -21.81
CA GLU A 51 21.91 21.63 -23.19
C GLU A 51 22.21 20.51 -24.19
N ASN A 52 23.30 19.75 -23.95
CA ASN A 52 23.76 18.68 -24.83
C ASN A 52 23.22 17.28 -24.47
N TYR A 53 22.20 17.19 -23.61
CA TYR A 53 21.79 15.92 -23.04
C TYR A 53 20.88 15.08 -23.96
N ALA A 54 19.95 15.67 -24.71
CA ALA A 54 18.84 14.90 -25.30
C ALA A 54 19.12 14.38 -26.73
N CYS A 55 19.53 15.24 -27.66
CA CYS A 55 19.86 14.84 -29.03
C CYS A 55 21.24 15.34 -29.48
N ILE A 56 21.71 14.81 -30.60
CA ILE A 56 22.89 15.27 -31.34
C ILE A 56 22.40 15.88 -32.65
N MET A 57 22.79 17.12 -32.90
CA MET A 57 22.43 17.84 -34.11
C MET A 57 23.40 17.50 -35.23
N THR A 58 22.87 17.19 -36.41
CA THR A 58 23.69 16.79 -37.57
C THR A 58 23.36 17.63 -38.80
N GLY A 59 24.40 17.84 -39.63
CA GLY A 59 24.27 18.56 -40.90
C GLY A 59 24.05 20.06 -40.75
N ARG A 60 24.03 20.75 -41.89
CA ARG A 60 23.80 22.21 -41.99
C ARG A 60 22.34 22.60 -41.88
N SER A 61 21.43 21.65 -42.03
CA SER A 61 19.98 21.83 -41.88
C SER A 61 19.53 21.80 -40.41
N HIS A 62 20.47 21.64 -39.46
CA HIS A 62 20.16 21.59 -38.02
C HIS A 62 19.07 20.56 -37.69
N SER A 63 19.09 19.42 -38.40
CA SER A 63 18.09 18.37 -38.26
C SER A 63 18.42 17.48 -37.07
N THR A 64 17.47 17.34 -36.15
CA THR A 64 17.54 16.44 -34.99
C THR A 64 17.38 14.99 -35.46
N SER A 65 18.50 14.34 -35.78
CA SER A 65 18.50 13.03 -36.43
C SER A 65 18.88 11.89 -35.49
N LEU A 66 19.51 12.19 -34.34
CA LEU A 66 20.06 11.20 -33.43
C LEU A 66 19.80 11.60 -31.98
N LEU A 67 19.28 10.68 -31.17
CA LEU A 67 19.26 10.83 -29.72
C LEU A 67 20.64 10.54 -29.14
N THR A 68 21.00 11.18 -28.02
CA THR A 68 22.16 10.73 -27.25
C THR A 68 21.90 9.33 -26.69
N LYS A 69 22.95 8.61 -26.29
CA LYS A 69 22.78 7.26 -25.72
C LYS A 69 21.90 7.27 -24.46
N ASN A 70 22.12 8.23 -23.57
CA ASN A 70 21.34 8.37 -22.33
C ASN A 70 19.86 8.62 -22.64
N PHE A 71 19.56 9.57 -23.54
CA PHE A 71 18.18 9.91 -23.87
C PHE A 71 17.49 8.83 -24.72
N SER A 72 18.23 8.09 -25.55
CA SER A 72 17.71 6.91 -26.23
C SER A 72 17.28 5.83 -25.23
N ASP A 73 18.01 5.64 -24.14
CA ASP A 73 17.62 4.71 -23.07
C ASP A 73 16.34 5.19 -22.34
N VAL A 74 16.15 6.51 -22.19
CA VAL A 74 14.87 7.08 -21.68
C VAL A 74 13.72 6.71 -22.62
N ALA A 75 13.87 6.93 -23.92
CA ALA A 75 12.86 6.60 -24.93
C ALA A 75 12.50 5.09 -24.95
N GLN A 76 13.51 4.23 -24.81
CA GLN A 76 13.32 2.78 -24.75
C GLN A 76 12.61 2.35 -23.47
N ASN A 77 12.98 2.91 -22.32
CA ASN A 77 12.35 2.60 -21.03
C ASN A 77 10.89 3.05 -21.01
N TYR A 78 10.57 4.20 -21.61
CA TYR A 78 9.19 4.63 -21.82
C TYR A 78 8.42 3.61 -22.68
N SER A 79 8.97 3.25 -23.84
CA SER A 79 8.32 2.31 -24.77
C SER A 79 8.09 0.93 -24.14
N ARG A 80 8.97 0.50 -23.24
CA ARG A 80 8.86 -0.76 -22.48
C ARG A 80 8.01 -0.65 -21.21
N ARG A 81 7.50 0.54 -20.89
CA ARG A 81 6.78 0.84 -19.63
C ARG A 81 7.57 0.39 -18.40
N SER A 82 8.88 0.58 -18.41
CA SER A 82 9.74 0.21 -17.30
C SER A 82 9.52 1.12 -16.10
N ASP A 83 9.61 0.55 -14.90
CA ASP A 83 9.49 1.31 -13.65
C ASP A 83 10.55 2.42 -13.57
N MET A 84 10.17 3.56 -13.01
CA MET A 84 11.11 4.64 -12.73
C MET A 84 11.72 4.39 -11.36
N ALA A 85 13.04 4.39 -11.27
CA ALA A 85 13.75 4.08 -10.04
C ALA A 85 14.48 5.30 -9.48
N VAL A 86 14.34 5.52 -8.18
CA VAL A 86 15.08 6.53 -7.41
C VAL A 86 16.30 5.85 -6.80
N PHE A 87 17.43 6.56 -6.76
CA PHE A 87 18.68 6.08 -6.18
C PHE A 87 18.87 6.60 -4.75
N ASP A 88 19.45 5.76 -3.88
CA ASP A 88 19.88 6.10 -2.51
C ASP A 88 18.74 6.68 -1.65
N THR A 89 17.52 6.24 -1.94
CA THR A 89 16.30 6.68 -1.27
C THR A 89 15.28 5.58 -1.36
N SER A 90 14.70 5.20 -0.22
CA SER A 90 13.57 4.27 -0.19
C SER A 90 12.49 4.77 0.74
N CYS A 91 11.24 4.62 0.31
CA CYS A 91 10.07 4.98 1.08
C CYS A 91 8.90 4.10 0.63
N THR A 92 8.28 3.37 1.56
CA THR A 92 7.17 2.46 1.25
C THR A 92 5.85 3.20 1.36
N ASN A 93 5.07 3.19 0.27
CA ASN A 93 3.78 3.86 0.16
C ASN A 93 3.82 5.34 0.62
N CYS A 94 4.76 6.10 0.07
CA CYS A 94 4.96 7.50 0.39
C CYS A 94 4.51 8.39 -0.76
N THR A 95 3.84 9.48 -0.45
CA THR A 95 3.46 10.51 -1.42
C THR A 95 4.27 11.76 -1.13
N THR A 96 4.79 12.38 -2.18
CA THR A 96 5.55 13.63 -2.08
C THR A 96 5.43 14.41 -3.39
N ALA A 97 6.01 15.60 -3.43
CA ALA A 97 6.04 16.41 -4.63
C ALA A 97 7.46 16.92 -4.88
N VAL A 98 8.05 16.53 -6.00
CA VAL A 98 9.46 16.73 -6.34
C VAL A 98 9.61 17.68 -7.52
N GLN A 99 10.68 18.46 -7.55
CA GLN A 99 10.96 19.38 -8.66
C GLN A 99 11.88 18.75 -9.69
N GLY A 100 11.49 18.74 -10.97
CA GLY A 100 12.28 18.21 -12.07
C GLY A 100 12.13 19.06 -13.33
N PHE A 101 12.75 18.60 -14.42
CA PHE A 101 12.58 19.20 -15.73
C PHE A 101 11.17 18.91 -16.25
N GLY A 102 10.47 19.96 -16.66
CA GLY A 102 9.10 19.86 -17.16
C GLY A 102 8.75 21.02 -18.08
N PHE A 103 7.47 21.08 -18.46
CA PHE A 103 6.99 22.03 -19.45
C PHE A 103 5.80 22.84 -18.94
N ASP A 104 5.88 24.15 -19.11
CA ASP A 104 4.73 25.05 -19.04
C ASP A 104 4.03 25.03 -20.39
N VAL A 105 2.72 24.80 -20.42
CA VAL A 105 2.03 24.63 -21.70
C VAL A 105 0.81 25.50 -21.78
N ASN A 106 0.78 26.25 -22.87
CA ASN A 106 -0.31 27.15 -23.21
C ASN A 106 -0.93 26.66 -24.51
N CYS A 107 -2.21 26.31 -24.43
CA CYS A 107 -2.97 25.79 -25.56
C CYS A 107 -3.97 26.82 -26.08
N THR A 108 -4.11 26.88 -27.39
CA THR A 108 -5.12 27.67 -28.10
C THR A 108 -5.87 26.75 -29.06
N GLU A 109 -7.16 27.02 -29.26
CA GLU A 109 -8.00 26.27 -30.21
C GLU A 109 -8.56 27.23 -31.26
N THR A 110 -8.45 26.82 -32.52
CA THR A 110 -9.01 27.51 -33.68
C THR A 110 -9.82 26.53 -34.51
N THR A 111 -10.59 27.05 -35.48
CA THR A 111 -11.43 26.22 -36.34
C THR A 111 -11.20 26.54 -37.80
N ARG A 112 -11.26 25.53 -38.67
CA ARG A 112 -11.23 25.68 -40.13
C ARG A 112 -12.47 25.03 -40.75
N ASP A 113 -13.08 25.68 -41.72
CA ASP A 113 -14.25 25.13 -42.40
C ASP A 113 -13.86 23.98 -43.34
N PHE A 114 -14.72 22.96 -43.41
CA PHE A 114 -14.63 21.86 -44.37
C PHE A 114 -16.01 21.52 -44.95
N ASN A 115 -16.01 20.97 -46.16
CA ASN A 115 -17.22 20.47 -46.79
C ASN A 115 -16.90 19.33 -47.77
N LEU A 116 -17.25 18.11 -47.36
CA LEU A 116 -17.18 16.88 -48.14
C LEU A 116 -18.56 16.44 -48.66
N THR A 117 -19.60 17.26 -48.51
CA THR A 117 -20.96 16.87 -48.93
C THR A 117 -21.00 16.65 -50.45
N ILE A 118 -21.38 15.45 -50.86
CA ILE A 118 -21.61 15.13 -52.27
C ILE A 118 -23.01 15.66 -52.63
N GLY A 119 -23.04 16.78 -53.37
CA GLY A 119 -24.27 17.32 -53.93
C GLY A 119 -24.54 16.77 -55.34
N THR A 120 -25.65 17.21 -55.92
CA THR A 120 -26.01 16.89 -57.31
C THR A 120 -25.24 17.73 -58.35
N ASP A 121 -24.54 18.78 -57.92
CA ASP A 121 -23.76 19.65 -58.78
C ASP A 121 -22.32 19.18 -58.95
N ARG A 122 -21.72 19.47 -60.11
CA ARG A 122 -20.33 19.09 -60.42
C ARG A 122 -19.32 19.70 -59.45
N ALA A 123 -19.59 20.89 -58.90
CA ALA A 123 -18.63 21.60 -58.05
C ALA A 123 -18.52 20.95 -56.66
N SER A 124 -19.63 20.50 -56.07
CA SER A 124 -19.61 19.75 -54.80
C SER A 124 -18.91 18.39 -54.95
N MET A 125 -19.14 17.69 -56.06
CA MET A 125 -18.42 16.46 -56.37
C MET A 125 -16.91 16.70 -56.51
N LEU A 126 -16.49 17.72 -57.27
CA LEU A 126 -15.07 18.06 -57.41
C LEU A 126 -14.41 18.42 -56.08
N ARG A 127 -15.09 19.18 -55.20
CA ARG A 127 -14.58 19.49 -53.85
C ARG A 127 -14.42 18.24 -52.98
N ALA A 128 -15.41 17.35 -53.00
CA ALA A 128 -15.32 16.10 -52.25
C ALA A 128 -14.18 15.20 -52.78
N MET A 129 -13.92 15.22 -54.09
CA MET A 129 -12.81 14.49 -54.72
C MET A 129 -11.42 15.10 -54.44
N ASP A 130 -11.33 16.42 -54.29
CA ASP A 130 -10.10 17.11 -53.88
C ASP A 130 -9.69 16.71 -52.46
N GLY A 131 -10.67 16.46 -51.59
CA GLY A 131 -10.46 15.91 -50.25
C GLY A 131 -9.90 16.93 -49.26
N ALA A 132 -9.66 16.46 -48.04
CA ALA A 132 -9.03 17.26 -47.00
C ALA A 132 -8.39 16.37 -45.93
N TYR A 133 -7.51 16.97 -45.13
CA TYR A 133 -7.03 16.36 -43.90
C TYR A 133 -8.06 16.53 -42.79
N PHE A 134 -8.38 15.42 -42.13
CA PHE A 134 -9.31 15.38 -40.99
C PHE A 134 -8.66 14.94 -39.70
N PHE A 135 -7.41 14.52 -39.79
CA PHE A 135 -6.54 14.29 -38.66
C PHE A 135 -5.13 14.70 -39.04
N GLN A 136 -4.45 15.49 -38.21
CA GLN A 136 -3.02 15.72 -38.31
C GLN A 136 -2.46 15.92 -36.91
N VAL A 137 -1.27 15.41 -36.69
CA VAL A 137 -0.46 15.71 -35.51
C VAL A 137 0.89 16.16 -36.02
N ASN A 138 1.26 17.39 -35.70
CA ASN A 138 2.55 17.96 -36.05
C ASN A 138 3.30 18.36 -34.78
N VAL A 139 4.54 17.90 -34.69
CA VAL A 139 5.43 18.11 -33.55
C VAL A 139 6.65 18.86 -34.08
N THR A 140 6.82 20.10 -33.65
CA THR A 140 7.95 20.93 -34.07
C THR A 140 8.61 21.62 -32.88
N GLU A 141 9.87 21.98 -33.08
CA GLU A 141 10.53 22.98 -32.25
C GLU A 141 10.33 24.34 -32.91
N TYR A 142 9.94 25.35 -32.13
CA TYR A 142 9.83 26.72 -32.61
C TYR A 142 11.20 27.41 -32.52
N SER A 143 11.89 27.49 -33.65
CA SER A 143 13.25 28.02 -33.77
C SER A 143 13.35 29.11 -34.85
N ASP A 144 12.34 29.97 -34.97
CA ASP A 144 12.36 31.09 -35.93
C ASP A 144 13.29 32.23 -35.45
N TRP A 145 13.68 33.15 -36.33
CA TRP A 145 14.62 34.24 -36.04
C TRP A 145 14.21 35.11 -34.83
N GLY A 146 12.91 35.30 -34.64
CA GLY A 146 12.37 36.06 -33.51
C GLY A 146 12.51 35.37 -32.15
N VAL A 147 12.93 34.10 -32.12
CA VAL A 147 13.18 33.34 -30.89
C VAL A 147 14.42 33.84 -30.16
N ASN A 148 15.39 34.39 -30.89
CA ASN A 148 16.62 34.95 -30.31
C ASN A 148 16.35 36.12 -29.35
N ASP A 149 15.24 36.83 -29.56
CA ASP A 149 14.81 37.96 -28.73
C ASP A 149 13.84 37.53 -27.61
N LEU A 150 13.43 36.25 -27.56
CA LEU A 150 12.57 35.73 -26.50
C LEU A 150 13.38 35.45 -25.23
N ALA A 151 12.90 35.97 -24.10
CA ALA A 151 13.54 35.78 -22.80
C ALA A 151 13.75 34.30 -22.39
N ASN A 152 12.94 33.38 -22.95
CA ASN A 152 13.00 31.95 -22.63
C ASN A 152 13.50 31.09 -23.80
N GLY A 153 13.93 31.70 -24.91
CA GLY A 153 14.40 30.99 -26.09
C GLY A 153 13.31 30.12 -26.75
N SER A 154 13.73 28.97 -27.27
CA SER A 154 12.92 28.03 -28.04
C SER A 154 11.91 27.26 -27.18
N PHE A 155 10.90 26.68 -27.83
CA PHE A 155 9.88 25.85 -27.19
C PHE A 155 9.34 24.81 -28.16
N LEU A 156 8.67 23.77 -27.64
CA LEU A 156 8.02 22.79 -28.49
C LEU A 156 6.61 23.26 -28.84
N ARG A 157 6.24 23.14 -30.11
CA ARG A 157 4.90 23.44 -30.59
C ARG A 157 4.25 22.16 -31.09
N TYR A 158 3.18 21.76 -30.41
CA TYR A 158 2.35 20.63 -30.81
C TYR A 158 1.08 21.16 -31.44
N THR A 159 0.77 20.70 -32.64
CA THR A 159 -0.43 21.08 -33.37
C THR A 159 -1.23 19.85 -33.72
N THR A 160 -2.47 19.76 -33.25
CA THR A 160 -3.42 18.72 -33.64
C THR A 160 -4.54 19.32 -34.48
N LEU A 161 -4.85 18.67 -35.58
CA LEU A 161 -6.04 18.91 -36.39
C LEU A 161 -6.91 17.67 -36.26
N TYR A 162 -8.19 17.82 -35.93
CA TYR A 162 -9.10 16.70 -35.83
C TYR A 162 -10.55 17.10 -36.14
N LYS A 163 -11.31 16.14 -36.69
CA LYS A 163 -12.75 16.26 -36.94
C LYS A 163 -13.52 15.54 -35.85
N ASP A 164 -14.16 16.26 -34.95
CA ASP A 164 -14.94 15.69 -33.84
C ASP A 164 -16.44 15.48 -34.15
N THR A 165 -16.89 15.95 -35.31
CA THR A 165 -18.29 15.85 -35.75
C THR A 165 -18.53 14.69 -36.72
N ASP A 166 -19.72 14.11 -36.68
CA ASP A 166 -20.26 13.13 -37.62
C ASP A 166 -20.82 13.75 -38.91
N LYS A 167 -20.76 15.08 -39.06
CA LYS A 167 -21.25 15.79 -40.24
C LYS A 167 -20.22 15.80 -41.36
N CYS A 168 -20.71 15.79 -42.60
CA CYS A 168 -19.89 15.87 -43.80
C CYS A 168 -19.53 17.31 -44.18
N ASN A 169 -20.04 18.29 -43.44
CA ASN A 169 -19.64 19.69 -43.51
C ASN A 169 -19.59 20.30 -42.10
N GLY A 170 -18.86 21.39 -41.96
CA GLY A 170 -18.76 22.12 -40.70
C GLY A 170 -17.36 22.62 -40.46
N LYS A 171 -16.93 22.57 -39.20
CA LYS A 171 -15.65 23.07 -38.74
C LYS A 171 -14.81 21.94 -38.19
N ILE A 172 -13.58 21.80 -38.68
CA ILE A 172 -12.54 21.00 -38.04
C ILE A 172 -11.84 21.86 -36.98
N LYS A 173 -11.41 21.22 -35.91
CA LYS A 173 -10.68 21.88 -34.82
C LYS A 173 -9.19 21.77 -35.06
N VAL A 174 -8.49 22.85 -34.75
CA VAL A 174 -7.03 22.93 -34.78
C VAL A 174 -6.59 23.44 -33.42
N GLN A 175 -5.98 22.58 -32.62
CA GLN A 175 -5.43 22.93 -31.31
C GLN A 175 -3.92 23.03 -31.41
N THR A 176 -3.38 24.16 -30.94
CA THR A 176 -1.94 24.41 -30.88
C THR A 176 -1.54 24.63 -29.44
N CYS A 177 -0.59 23.85 -28.96
CA CYS A 177 -0.03 23.94 -27.62
C CYS A 177 1.47 24.26 -27.69
N ASP A 178 1.88 25.32 -26.99
CA ASP A 178 3.27 25.75 -26.88
C ASP A 178 3.82 25.33 -25.52
N LEU A 179 4.84 24.46 -25.52
CA LEU A 179 5.45 23.85 -24.35
C LEU A 179 6.83 24.48 -24.08
N HIS A 180 6.92 25.36 -23.09
CA HIS A 180 8.16 25.99 -22.65
C HIS A 180 8.86 25.14 -21.58
N GLY A 181 10.10 24.75 -21.86
CA GLY A 181 10.92 23.97 -20.93
C GLY A 181 11.31 24.76 -19.67
N GLY A 182 11.44 24.06 -18.56
CA GLY A 182 11.83 24.66 -17.29
C GLY A 182 11.71 23.70 -16.11
N ILE A 183 11.44 24.25 -14.94
CA ILE A 183 11.30 23.50 -13.69
C ILE A 183 9.82 23.36 -13.35
N ALA A 184 9.37 22.13 -13.18
CA ALA A 184 8.02 21.80 -12.72
C ALA A 184 8.06 20.94 -11.44
N LYS A 185 7.04 21.09 -10.61
CA LYS A 185 6.81 20.26 -9.42
C LYS A 185 5.81 19.16 -9.75
N PHE A 186 6.26 17.92 -9.65
CA PHE A 186 5.49 16.72 -9.96
C PHE A 186 5.03 16.05 -8.66
N PRO A 187 3.72 15.76 -8.49
CA PRO A 187 3.26 14.88 -7.45
C PRO A 187 3.66 13.44 -7.78
N VAL A 188 4.27 12.74 -6.83
CA VAL A 188 4.80 11.39 -7.03
C VAL A 188 4.45 10.49 -5.87
N ARG A 189 4.32 9.20 -6.20
CA ARG A 189 4.22 8.11 -5.23
C ARG A 189 5.48 7.27 -5.30
N MET A 190 6.06 7.00 -4.15
CA MET A 190 7.19 6.11 -3.99
C MET A 190 6.74 4.81 -3.32
N ASP A 191 7.22 3.69 -3.84
CA ASP A 191 7.09 2.40 -3.19
C ASP A 191 8.42 1.64 -3.19
N GLY A 192 9.11 1.65 -2.05
CA GLY A 192 10.50 1.21 -1.98
C GLY A 192 11.38 2.15 -2.80
N THR A 193 12.01 1.63 -3.85
CA THR A 193 12.88 2.41 -4.76
C THR A 193 12.18 2.82 -6.05
N THR A 194 10.95 2.36 -6.30
CA THR A 194 10.19 2.76 -7.48
C THR A 194 9.48 4.08 -7.21
N VAL A 195 9.31 4.87 -8.26
CA VAL A 195 8.54 6.11 -8.22
C VAL A 195 7.60 6.16 -9.40
N GLU A 196 6.42 6.72 -9.17
CA GLU A 196 5.37 6.87 -10.15
C GLU A 196 4.86 8.30 -10.11
N LEU A 197 4.57 8.88 -11.27
CA LEU A 197 3.87 10.15 -11.38
C LEU A 197 2.42 9.95 -10.93
N LEU A 198 1.94 10.81 -10.04
CA LEU A 198 0.54 10.84 -9.63
C LEU A 198 -0.23 11.82 -10.52
N GLY A 199 -1.50 11.49 -10.75
CA GLY A 199 -2.41 12.35 -11.51
C GLY A 199 -1.96 12.61 -12.94
N THR A 200 -2.46 13.71 -13.47
CA THR A 200 -2.18 14.21 -14.82
C THR A 200 -1.28 15.43 -14.74
N ARG A 201 -0.87 15.95 -15.88
CA ARG A 201 -0.15 17.21 -16.00
C ARG A 201 -0.88 18.38 -15.33
N LYS A 202 -2.21 18.34 -15.23
CA LYS A 202 -3.00 19.41 -14.56
C LYS A 202 -2.70 19.51 -13.06
N ASP A 203 -2.19 18.43 -12.47
CA ASP A 203 -1.78 18.36 -11.07
C ASP A 203 -0.33 18.84 -10.86
N ASP A 204 0.44 18.98 -11.94
CA ASP A 204 1.80 19.51 -11.89
C ASP A 204 1.77 21.03 -11.68
N LYS A 205 2.69 21.52 -10.84
CA LYS A 205 2.87 22.96 -10.64
C LYS A 205 4.14 23.45 -11.32
N PHE A 206 3.98 24.22 -12.39
CA PHE A 206 5.11 24.88 -13.04
C PHE A 206 5.71 25.97 -12.14
N ILE A 207 7.04 26.04 -12.07
CA ILE A 207 7.77 26.97 -11.18
C ILE A 207 8.46 28.06 -11.97
N GLU A 208 9.30 27.70 -12.93
CA GLU A 208 10.22 28.62 -13.59
C GLU A 208 10.50 28.18 -15.02
N ARG A 209 10.39 29.10 -16.00
CA ARG A 209 10.84 28.86 -17.37
C ARG A 209 12.35 29.01 -17.45
N LYS A 210 13.00 28.11 -18.17
CA LYS A 210 14.43 28.17 -18.44
C LYS A 210 14.66 28.49 -19.91
N TYR A 211 15.73 29.22 -20.18
CA TYR A 211 16.12 29.51 -21.54
C TYR A 211 16.49 28.21 -22.27
N MET A 212 15.80 27.91 -23.36
CA MET A 212 16.12 26.76 -24.20
C MET A 212 16.82 27.23 -25.47
N LEU A 213 18.07 26.76 -25.68
CA LEU A 213 18.84 27.12 -26.86
C LEU A 213 18.14 26.60 -28.14
N PRO A 214 17.80 27.48 -29.09
CA PRO A 214 17.16 27.08 -30.35
C PRO A 214 18.03 26.16 -31.20
N ALA A 215 17.42 25.15 -31.84
CA ALA A 215 18.09 24.18 -32.71
C ALA A 215 18.94 24.83 -33.84
N ASP A 216 18.50 25.93 -34.42
CA ASP A 216 19.19 26.66 -35.50
C ASP A 216 20.49 27.35 -35.05
N LEU A 217 20.65 27.62 -33.75
CA LEU A 217 21.87 28.19 -33.17
C LEU A 217 22.89 27.14 -32.71
N VAL A 218 22.51 25.86 -32.69
CA VAL A 218 23.36 24.79 -32.21
C VAL A 218 24.30 24.32 -33.32
N MET A 219 25.59 24.32 -33.05
CA MET A 219 26.61 23.86 -34.00
C MET A 219 26.42 22.37 -34.35
N PRO A 220 26.69 21.94 -35.60
CA PRO A 220 26.67 20.53 -35.96
C PRO A 220 27.62 19.72 -35.06
N GLY A 221 27.14 18.59 -34.53
CA GLY A 221 27.85 17.75 -33.57
C GLY A 221 27.65 18.14 -32.11
N SER A 222 27.03 19.30 -31.84
CA SER A 222 26.57 19.68 -30.50
C SER A 222 25.18 19.11 -30.20
N GLY A 223 24.75 19.21 -28.94
CA GLY A 223 23.46 18.67 -28.52
C GLY A 223 22.40 19.74 -28.27
N ASN A 224 21.15 19.29 -28.24
CA ASN A 224 19.99 20.12 -27.98
C ASN A 224 18.98 19.33 -27.14
N ILE A 225 18.30 20.00 -26.20
CA ILE A 225 17.32 19.36 -25.30
C ILE A 225 16.01 19.13 -26.04
N LEU A 226 15.41 20.18 -26.58
CA LEU A 226 14.07 20.15 -27.17
C LEU A 226 13.99 19.21 -28.38
N GLY A 227 15.04 19.14 -29.18
CA GLY A 227 15.21 18.23 -30.30
C GLY A 227 15.09 16.75 -29.93
N GLY A 228 15.52 16.37 -28.72
CA GLY A 228 15.33 15.00 -28.24
C GLY A 228 13.86 14.70 -27.94
N PHE A 229 13.18 15.63 -27.25
CA PHE A 229 11.75 15.50 -26.96
C PHE A 229 10.91 15.51 -28.22
N SER A 230 11.18 16.46 -29.14
CA SER A 230 10.48 16.56 -30.43
C SER A 230 10.67 15.30 -31.25
N MET A 231 11.87 14.71 -31.29
CA MET A 231 12.12 13.46 -32.02
C MET A 231 11.33 12.28 -31.46
N ILE A 232 11.23 12.13 -30.14
CA ILE A 232 10.43 11.06 -29.52
C ILE A 232 8.94 11.28 -29.79
N ALA A 233 8.43 12.49 -29.52
CA ALA A 233 7.02 12.82 -29.72
C ALA A 233 6.62 12.68 -31.19
N LYS A 234 7.48 13.12 -32.12
CA LYS A 234 7.28 12.97 -33.57
C LYS A 234 7.23 11.50 -33.98
N SER A 235 8.18 10.69 -33.50
CA SER A 235 8.25 9.26 -33.85
C SER A 235 7.02 8.46 -33.38
N LEU A 236 6.41 8.84 -32.26
CA LEU A 236 5.27 8.14 -31.69
C LEU A 236 3.92 8.70 -32.16
N TYR A 237 3.82 10.01 -32.37
CA TYR A 237 2.54 10.68 -32.57
C TYR A 237 2.37 11.40 -33.91
N GLU A 238 3.45 11.74 -34.64
CA GLU A 238 3.31 12.41 -35.93
C GLU A 238 2.53 11.52 -36.91
N SER A 239 1.42 12.05 -37.39
CA SER A 239 0.48 11.28 -38.18
C SER A 239 -0.50 12.19 -38.88
N GLN A 240 -1.13 11.67 -39.93
CA GLN A 240 -2.13 12.39 -40.70
C GLN A 240 -3.13 11.40 -41.31
N ALA A 241 -4.39 11.82 -41.42
CA ALA A 241 -5.43 11.15 -42.16
C ALA A 241 -6.04 12.12 -43.18
N PHE A 242 -5.98 11.73 -44.44
CA PHE A 242 -6.54 12.44 -45.58
C PHE A 242 -7.74 11.68 -46.10
N MET A 243 -8.90 12.35 -46.21
CA MET A 243 -10.11 11.75 -46.74
C MET A 243 -10.54 12.46 -48.03
N ARG A 244 -10.96 11.68 -49.01
CA ARG A 244 -11.56 12.17 -50.25
C ARG A 244 -12.66 11.23 -50.74
N PHE A 245 -13.53 11.75 -51.59
CA PHE A 245 -14.52 10.96 -52.30
C PHE A 245 -13.90 10.38 -53.59
N THR A 246 -14.10 9.09 -53.85
CA THR A 246 -13.51 8.39 -55.01
C THR A 246 -14.55 7.89 -56.01
N GLY A 247 -15.80 8.38 -55.91
CA GLY A 247 -16.87 8.00 -56.83
C GLY A 247 -17.62 6.77 -56.36
N ALA A 248 -17.76 5.76 -57.23
CA ALA A 248 -18.60 4.58 -57.00
C ALA A 248 -18.21 3.75 -55.75
N THR A 249 -16.95 3.85 -55.31
CA THR A 249 -16.41 3.18 -54.12
C THR A 249 -16.68 3.93 -52.81
N GLY A 250 -17.20 5.16 -52.86
CA GLY A 250 -17.48 5.97 -51.68
C GLY A 250 -16.29 6.83 -51.24
N TYR A 251 -16.18 7.05 -49.93
CA TYR A 251 -15.06 7.79 -49.34
C TYR A 251 -13.86 6.87 -49.14
N ASP A 252 -12.69 7.43 -49.39
CA ASP A 252 -11.39 6.79 -49.21
C ASP A 252 -10.61 7.59 -48.15
N VAL A 253 -9.92 6.88 -47.27
CA VAL A 253 -9.07 7.47 -46.22
C VAL A 253 -7.67 6.92 -46.38
N SER A 254 -6.73 7.82 -46.67
CA SER A 254 -5.30 7.54 -46.70
C SER A 254 -4.68 8.08 -45.41
N SER A 255 -4.07 7.21 -44.61
CA SER A 255 -3.43 7.58 -43.35
C SER A 255 -1.95 7.22 -43.31
N THR A 256 -1.16 8.04 -42.63
CA THR A 256 0.24 7.76 -42.29
C THR A 256 0.47 7.97 -40.80
N GLY A 257 1.27 7.11 -40.18
CA GLY A 257 1.47 7.08 -38.73
C GLY A 257 0.33 6.37 -37.99
N LEU A 258 0.67 5.69 -36.91
CA LEU A 258 -0.27 4.84 -36.16
C LEU A 258 -1.44 5.61 -35.49
N PRO A 259 -1.24 6.80 -34.89
CA PRO A 259 -2.32 7.53 -34.24
C PRO A 259 -3.48 7.91 -35.17
N ALA A 260 -3.21 8.17 -36.45
CA ALA A 260 -4.26 8.47 -37.42
C ALA A 260 -5.33 7.38 -37.53
N THR A 261 -4.96 6.12 -37.28
CA THR A 261 -5.90 5.00 -37.20
C THR A 261 -6.39 4.74 -35.78
N GLN A 262 -5.55 4.92 -34.76
CA GLN A 262 -5.94 4.65 -33.36
C GLN A 262 -7.00 5.61 -32.82
N TYR A 263 -6.96 6.88 -33.23
CA TYR A 263 -7.92 7.91 -32.79
C TYR A 263 -9.14 8.02 -33.72
N LEU A 264 -9.25 7.17 -34.75
CA LEU A 264 -10.38 7.15 -35.67
C LEU A 264 -11.55 6.37 -35.07
N THR A 265 -12.72 6.99 -35.00
CA THR A 265 -14.00 6.32 -34.80
C THR A 265 -14.78 6.30 -36.12
N MET A 266 -14.95 5.11 -36.69
CA MET A 266 -15.74 4.92 -37.91
C MET A 266 -17.24 4.86 -37.58
N ASN A 267 -18.06 5.50 -38.42
CA ASN A 267 -19.53 5.46 -38.28
C ASN A 267 -20.16 4.23 -38.97
N GLY A 268 -19.39 3.50 -39.78
CA GLY A 268 -19.86 2.32 -40.50
C GLY A 268 -18.76 1.28 -40.71
N THR A 269 -19.02 0.30 -41.56
CA THR A 269 -18.07 -0.77 -41.90
C THR A 269 -16.99 -0.34 -42.89
N THR A 270 -17.18 0.80 -43.55
CA THR A 270 -16.25 1.39 -44.52
C THR A 270 -16.04 2.87 -44.20
N PRO A 271 -14.89 3.45 -44.58
CA PRO A 271 -14.66 4.87 -44.35
C PRO A 271 -15.76 5.75 -44.97
N GLY A 272 -16.18 6.76 -44.22
CA GLY A 272 -17.28 7.64 -44.58
C GLY A 272 -17.06 9.06 -44.07
N CYS A 273 -17.74 10.03 -44.69
CA CYS A 273 -17.66 11.42 -44.23
C CYS A 273 -18.21 11.64 -42.81
N GLY A 274 -18.94 10.66 -42.26
CA GLY A 274 -19.39 10.67 -40.88
C GLY A 274 -18.35 10.20 -39.86
N ASP A 275 -17.18 9.75 -40.30
CA ASP A 275 -16.12 9.31 -39.40
C ASP A 275 -15.51 10.49 -38.64
N ARG A 276 -15.14 10.26 -37.39
CA ARG A 276 -14.61 11.27 -36.49
C ARG A 276 -13.26 10.85 -35.92
N TRP A 277 -12.47 11.82 -35.50
CA TRP A 277 -11.20 11.63 -34.82
C TRP A 277 -11.24 12.26 -33.44
N GLU A 278 -10.76 11.52 -32.45
CA GLU A 278 -10.49 12.03 -31.12
C GLU A 278 -9.19 12.83 -31.10
N ASN A 279 -9.06 13.75 -30.15
CA ASN A 279 -7.92 14.64 -30.05
C ASN A 279 -6.81 14.02 -29.19
N PRO A 280 -5.61 13.73 -29.75
CA PRO A 280 -4.51 13.11 -29.03
C PRO A 280 -3.67 14.10 -28.20
N MET A 281 -4.04 15.39 -28.16
CA MET A 281 -3.19 16.43 -27.57
C MET A 281 -2.76 16.14 -26.13
N GLU A 282 -3.70 15.74 -25.27
CA GLU A 282 -3.39 15.42 -23.87
C GLU A 282 -2.41 14.23 -23.77
N ASP A 283 -2.55 13.20 -24.60
CA ASP A 283 -1.67 12.02 -24.57
C ASP A 283 -0.24 12.35 -25.03
N ILE A 284 -0.08 13.24 -26.01
CA ILE A 284 1.25 13.72 -26.47
C ILE A 284 1.92 14.56 -25.37
N ILE A 285 1.14 15.35 -24.66
CA ILE A 285 1.60 16.18 -23.55
C ILE A 285 1.99 15.31 -22.35
N GLU A 286 1.20 14.28 -22.00
CA GLU A 286 1.53 13.31 -20.95
C GLU A 286 2.78 12.50 -21.29
N LEU A 287 2.95 12.08 -22.56
CA LEU A 287 4.21 11.51 -23.05
C LEU A 287 5.38 12.45 -22.73
N THR A 288 5.24 13.73 -23.06
CA THR A 288 6.31 14.72 -22.88
C THR A 288 6.63 14.94 -21.39
N ARG A 289 5.59 14.96 -20.54
CA ARG A 289 5.70 15.02 -19.09
C ARG A 289 6.48 13.82 -18.53
N ASP A 290 6.10 12.61 -18.93
CA ASP A 290 6.73 11.37 -18.45
C ASP A 290 8.20 11.27 -18.91
N ILE A 291 8.48 11.57 -20.19
CA ILE A 291 9.86 11.62 -20.71
C ILE A 291 10.69 12.66 -19.95
N GLY A 292 10.12 13.83 -19.63
CA GLY A 292 10.81 14.89 -18.89
C GLY A 292 11.21 14.44 -17.49
N PHE A 293 10.27 13.81 -16.78
CA PHE A 293 10.52 13.27 -15.46
C PHE A 293 11.54 12.12 -15.46
N ARG A 294 11.44 11.18 -16.42
CA ARG A 294 12.41 10.10 -16.61
C ARG A 294 13.81 10.62 -16.92
N ALA A 295 13.91 11.62 -17.78
CA ALA A 295 15.17 12.28 -18.12
C ALA A 295 15.82 12.89 -16.86
N SER A 296 15.04 13.58 -16.03
CA SER A 296 15.53 14.15 -14.77
C SER A 296 16.04 13.11 -13.77
N LEU A 297 15.34 11.97 -13.64
CA LEU A 297 15.79 10.86 -12.78
C LEU A 297 17.07 10.22 -13.32
N GLN A 298 17.10 9.96 -14.63
CA GLN A 298 18.25 9.34 -15.27
C GLN A 298 19.49 10.24 -15.17
N TYR A 299 19.35 11.55 -15.39
CA TYR A 299 20.45 12.50 -15.27
C TYR A 299 21.00 12.58 -13.84
N ALA A 300 20.14 12.65 -12.82
CA ALA A 300 20.56 12.64 -11.42
C ALA A 300 21.31 11.36 -11.00
N LYS A 301 21.04 10.24 -11.67
CA LYS A 301 21.81 9.00 -11.45
C LYS A 301 23.27 9.14 -11.93
N TYR A 302 23.51 9.89 -13.00
CA TYR A 302 24.86 10.18 -13.48
C TYR A 302 25.53 11.30 -12.67
N ASN A 303 24.78 12.35 -12.33
CA ASN A 303 25.23 13.47 -11.51
C ASN A 303 24.62 13.39 -10.11
N THR A 304 25.25 12.63 -9.22
CA THR A 304 24.76 12.35 -7.85
C THR A 304 24.70 13.57 -6.94
N THR A 305 25.15 14.74 -7.40
CA THR A 305 25.03 16.00 -6.66
C THR A 305 23.62 16.59 -6.74
N ASP A 306 22.83 16.22 -7.76
CA ASP A 306 21.46 16.71 -7.96
C ASP A 306 20.47 15.99 -7.04
N LYS A 307 20.32 16.54 -5.83
CA LYS A 307 19.34 16.09 -4.84
C LYS A 307 18.59 17.26 -4.22
N GLN A 308 17.35 17.00 -3.85
CA GLN A 308 16.51 17.94 -3.12
C GLN A 308 15.93 17.29 -1.89
N LYS A 309 15.80 18.05 -0.80
CA LYS A 309 15.13 17.57 0.41
C LYS A 309 13.63 17.81 0.26
N VAL A 310 12.83 16.74 0.31
CA VAL A 310 11.37 16.80 0.20
C VAL A 310 10.70 16.24 1.44
N GLU A 311 9.56 16.82 1.77
CA GLU A 311 8.64 16.28 2.77
C GLU A 311 7.76 15.23 2.12
N TYR A 312 7.61 14.08 2.78
CA TYR A 312 6.73 13.02 2.33
C TYR A 312 5.65 12.76 3.36
N ASP A 313 4.49 12.32 2.87
CA ASP A 313 3.39 11.78 3.66
C ASP A 313 3.27 10.29 3.38
N SER A 314 3.39 9.46 4.41
CA SER A 314 3.28 8.01 4.35
C SER A 314 2.14 7.54 5.25
N GLY A 315 1.37 6.59 4.75
CA GLY A 315 0.29 5.97 5.50
C GLY A 315 0.60 4.50 5.75
N THR A 316 0.76 4.12 7.01
CA THR A 316 0.81 2.71 7.40
C THR A 316 -0.44 2.34 8.17
N THR A 317 -1.08 1.23 7.76
CA THR A 317 -2.18 0.65 8.53
C THR A 317 -1.58 -0.31 9.53
N THR A 318 -1.64 0.04 10.81
CA THR A 318 -1.20 -0.84 11.89
C THR A 318 -2.42 -1.43 12.59
N LEU A 319 -2.29 -2.68 13.02
CA LEU A 319 -3.33 -3.37 13.75
C LEU A 319 -3.17 -3.04 15.24
N VAL A 320 -4.07 -2.23 15.76
CA VAL A 320 -4.05 -1.80 17.16
C VAL A 320 -5.10 -2.59 17.93
N TYR A 321 -4.73 -3.05 19.13
CA TYR A 321 -5.65 -3.67 20.06
C TYR A 321 -6.48 -2.59 20.74
N VAL A 322 -7.79 -2.63 20.54
CA VAL A 322 -8.74 -1.72 21.17
C VAL A 322 -9.58 -2.49 22.16
N THR A 323 -9.61 -2.01 23.39
CA THR A 323 -10.41 -2.57 24.48
C THR A 323 -11.75 -1.86 24.55
N ASN A 324 -12.83 -2.63 24.49
CA ASN A 324 -14.17 -2.14 24.79
C ASN A 324 -14.31 -2.06 26.31
N TYR A 325 -14.27 -0.84 26.85
CA TYR A 325 -14.31 -0.58 28.29
C TYR A 325 -15.60 -1.09 28.95
N ASP A 326 -16.74 -1.03 28.27
CA ASP A 326 -18.03 -1.51 28.81
C ASP A 326 -17.97 -3.02 29.10
N LYS A 327 -17.42 -3.80 28.16
CA LYS A 327 -17.24 -5.25 28.32
C LYS A 327 -16.14 -5.59 29.33
N MET A 328 -15.07 -4.78 29.37
CA MET A 328 -13.99 -4.95 30.35
C MET A 328 -14.49 -4.74 31.78
N TRP A 329 -15.34 -3.74 32.03
CA TRP A 329 -15.93 -3.52 33.35
C TRP A 329 -16.80 -4.69 33.81
N ILE A 330 -17.57 -5.30 32.91
CA ILE A 330 -18.35 -6.51 33.22
C ILE A 330 -17.41 -7.66 33.63
N ALA A 331 -16.32 -7.88 32.88
CA ALA A 331 -15.35 -8.93 33.19
C ALA A 331 -14.66 -8.71 34.56
N ILE A 332 -14.33 -7.46 34.88
CA ILE A 332 -13.75 -7.07 36.18
C ILE A 332 -14.77 -7.32 37.30
N ALA A 333 -16.03 -6.90 37.13
CA ALA A 333 -17.07 -7.09 38.13
C ALA A 333 -17.30 -8.58 38.45
N VAL A 334 -17.40 -9.44 37.43
CA VAL A 334 -17.50 -10.90 37.59
C VAL A 334 -16.28 -11.48 38.30
N SER A 335 -15.10 -10.89 38.07
CA SER A 335 -13.87 -11.31 38.75
C SER A 335 -13.87 -10.95 40.24
N LEU A 336 -14.32 -9.74 40.58
CA LEU A 336 -14.43 -9.26 41.95
C LEU A 336 -15.48 -10.02 42.75
N VAL A 337 -16.65 -10.34 42.15
CA VAL A 337 -17.70 -11.13 42.83
C VAL A 337 -17.15 -12.48 43.33
N GLY A 338 -16.30 -13.14 42.54
CA GLY A 338 -15.66 -14.38 42.99
C GLY A 338 -14.73 -14.19 44.20
N ILE A 339 -13.98 -13.09 44.24
CA ILE A 339 -13.11 -12.77 45.39
C ILE A 339 -13.97 -12.49 46.63
N PHE A 340 -15.00 -11.66 46.50
CA PHE A 340 -15.89 -11.32 47.60
C PHE A 340 -16.71 -12.50 48.11
N ALA A 341 -16.98 -13.51 47.28
CA ALA A 341 -17.67 -14.72 47.72
C ALA A 341 -16.78 -15.68 48.51
N VAL A 342 -15.46 -15.65 48.28
CA VAL A 342 -14.49 -16.46 49.01
C VAL A 342 -14.05 -15.78 50.31
N LEU A 343 -14.02 -14.44 50.38
CA LEU A 343 -13.60 -13.74 51.60
C LEU A 343 -14.35 -14.16 52.89
N PRO A 344 -15.69 -14.36 52.88
CA PRO A 344 -16.42 -14.85 54.06
C PRO A 344 -16.02 -16.25 54.51
N THR A 345 -15.49 -17.11 53.64
CA THR A 345 -15.03 -18.46 54.06
C THR A 345 -13.76 -18.39 54.91
N PHE A 346 -13.06 -17.26 54.91
CA PHE A 346 -11.93 -16.98 55.80
C PHE A 346 -12.34 -16.20 57.06
N TRP A 347 -13.62 -15.88 57.23
CA TRP A 347 -14.09 -15.22 58.44
C TRP A 347 -14.08 -16.22 59.60
N GLY A 348 -13.38 -15.89 60.68
CA GLY A 348 -13.20 -16.77 61.86
C GLY A 348 -11.90 -17.54 61.83
N TRP A 349 -11.10 -17.44 60.76
CA TRP A 349 -9.77 -18.05 60.73
C TRP A 349 -8.82 -17.46 61.77
N TRP A 350 -9.07 -16.22 62.17
CA TRP A 350 -8.37 -15.47 63.23
C TRP A 350 -8.76 -15.90 64.66
N GLU A 351 -9.85 -16.65 64.84
CA GLU A 351 -10.27 -17.18 66.14
C GLU A 351 -9.59 -18.53 66.45
N LEU A 352 -8.90 -19.13 65.47
CA LEU A 352 -8.05 -20.28 65.74
C LEU A 352 -6.85 -19.81 66.56
N GLY A 353 -6.80 -20.23 67.83
CA GLY A 353 -5.70 -19.94 68.76
C GLY A 353 -4.38 -20.66 68.43
N ARG A 354 -4.11 -20.96 67.16
CA ARG A 354 -2.86 -21.58 66.69
C ARG A 354 -2.46 -21.06 65.31
N ASP A 355 -1.16 -21.08 65.04
CA ASP A 355 -0.64 -20.87 63.69
C ASP A 355 -1.05 -22.07 62.81
N VAL A 356 -1.97 -21.82 61.88
CA VAL A 356 -2.45 -22.82 60.92
C VAL A 356 -1.57 -22.76 59.67
N SER A 357 -0.90 -23.87 59.34
CA SER A 357 -0.17 -23.97 58.08
C SER A 357 -1.00 -24.73 57.04
N LEU A 358 -0.78 -24.42 55.76
CA LEU A 358 -1.31 -25.24 54.65
C LEU A 358 -0.45 -26.50 54.41
N ASN A 359 0.30 -26.95 55.41
CA ASN A 359 1.12 -28.14 55.27
C ASN A 359 0.19 -29.35 55.11
N PRO A 360 0.38 -30.18 54.06
CA PRO A 360 -0.39 -31.40 53.85
C PRO A 360 -0.45 -32.32 55.07
N LEU A 361 0.59 -32.32 55.92
CA LEU A 361 0.67 -33.15 57.12
C LEU A 361 -0.28 -32.68 58.25
N GLU A 362 -0.38 -31.37 58.48
CA GLU A 362 -1.33 -30.78 59.44
C GLU A 362 -2.76 -30.96 58.95
N ILE A 363 -2.98 -30.79 57.64
CA ILE A 363 -4.28 -31.04 57.01
C ILE A 363 -4.65 -32.51 57.16
N ALA A 364 -3.74 -33.44 56.88
CA ALA A 364 -3.96 -34.87 57.03
C ALA A 364 -4.26 -35.28 58.49
N ASN A 365 -3.59 -34.67 59.48
CA ASN A 365 -3.87 -34.89 60.90
C ASN A 365 -5.27 -34.37 61.29
N ALA A 366 -5.63 -33.18 60.82
CA ALA A 366 -6.94 -32.58 61.09
C ALA A 366 -8.11 -33.40 60.49
N PHE A 367 -7.94 -33.96 59.30
CA PHE A 367 -8.96 -34.81 58.65
C PHE A 367 -8.91 -36.28 59.08
N GLY A 368 -7.72 -36.79 59.45
CA GLY A 368 -7.49 -38.18 59.81
C GLY A 368 -8.15 -38.62 61.13
N THR A 369 -8.60 -37.66 61.95
CA THR A 369 -9.35 -37.94 63.19
C THR A 369 -10.86 -38.08 62.96
N VAL A 370 -11.36 -37.72 61.78
CA VAL A 370 -12.78 -37.85 61.42
C VAL A 370 -13.01 -39.23 60.79
N GLY A 371 -13.27 -40.22 61.63
CA GLY A 371 -13.93 -41.47 61.23
C GLY A 371 -13.05 -42.64 60.75
N GLN A 372 -11.72 -42.52 60.74
CA GLN A 372 -10.83 -43.66 60.49
C GLN A 372 -9.69 -43.68 61.51
N GLU A 373 -9.59 -44.77 62.30
CA GLU A 373 -8.49 -44.99 63.24
C GLU A 373 -7.16 -45.12 62.48
N SER A 374 -6.48 -44.01 62.21
CA SER A 374 -5.13 -44.03 61.65
C SER A 374 -4.15 -44.37 62.77
N HIS A 375 -3.56 -45.57 62.74
CA HIS A 375 -2.63 -46.04 63.77
C HIS A 375 -1.41 -45.13 63.95
N ILE A 376 -1.04 -44.39 62.90
CA ILE A 376 0.09 -43.47 62.91
C ILE A 376 -0.22 -42.19 63.69
N MET A 377 -1.44 -41.65 63.56
CA MET A 377 -1.81 -40.38 64.18
C MET A 377 -2.74 -40.56 65.40
N ARG A 378 -2.99 -41.80 65.84
CA ARG A 378 -3.91 -42.15 66.95
C ARG A 378 -3.61 -41.42 68.26
N ASN A 379 -2.33 -41.13 68.51
CA ASN A 379 -1.87 -40.46 69.74
C ASN A 379 -1.33 -39.05 69.47
N VAL A 380 -1.55 -38.51 68.27
CA VAL A 380 -1.13 -37.16 67.91
C VAL A 380 -2.30 -36.23 68.15
N ASP A 381 -2.10 -35.19 68.95
CA ASP A 381 -3.14 -34.19 69.20
C ASP A 381 -3.50 -33.49 67.86
N PRO A 382 -4.80 -33.41 67.50
CA PRO A 382 -5.27 -32.78 66.26
C PRO A 382 -4.80 -31.33 66.08
N ASN A 383 -4.41 -30.66 67.17
CA ASN A 383 -3.99 -29.26 67.20
C ASN A 383 -2.47 -29.06 67.13
N GLN A 384 -1.67 -30.13 66.99
CA GLN A 384 -0.20 -30.01 66.88
C GLN A 384 0.23 -29.39 65.55
N ASP A 385 1.35 -28.66 65.58
CA ASP A 385 2.03 -28.17 64.38
C ASP A 385 2.79 -29.31 63.68
N VAL A 386 3.28 -29.09 62.46
CA VAL A 386 4.07 -30.10 61.72
C VAL A 386 5.22 -30.66 62.56
N GLY A 387 5.91 -29.80 63.30
CA GLY A 387 7.03 -30.20 64.16
C GLY A 387 6.59 -31.14 65.29
N GLY A 388 5.50 -30.80 65.98
CA GLY A 388 4.87 -31.62 67.01
C GLY A 388 4.34 -32.94 66.48
N ILE A 389 3.73 -32.96 65.29
CA ILE A 389 3.26 -34.19 64.63
C ILE A 389 4.42 -35.11 64.32
N VAL A 390 5.50 -34.60 63.72
CA VAL A 390 6.68 -35.40 63.37
C VAL A 390 7.36 -35.94 64.62
N ASN A 391 7.48 -35.12 65.68
CA ASN A 391 8.06 -35.55 66.96
C ASN A 391 7.20 -36.59 67.67
N ALA A 392 5.87 -36.46 67.65
CA ALA A 392 4.95 -37.41 68.27
C ALA A 392 4.92 -38.77 67.55
N VAL A 393 5.29 -38.81 66.26
CA VAL A 393 5.32 -40.01 65.43
C VAL A 393 6.75 -40.58 65.29
N ASN A 394 7.76 -39.89 65.84
CA ASN A 394 9.18 -40.25 65.68
C ASN A 394 9.49 -41.67 66.20
N ASP A 395 8.79 -42.12 67.23
CA ASP A 395 8.97 -43.44 67.85
C ASP A 395 8.38 -44.60 67.02
N ILE A 396 7.55 -44.33 66.00
CA ILE A 396 6.89 -45.34 65.15
C ILE A 396 7.86 -45.92 64.10
N GLY A 397 8.97 -45.24 63.83
CA GLY A 397 9.97 -45.67 62.83
C GLY A 397 9.46 -45.55 61.39
N PRO A 398 10.10 -46.24 60.41
CA PRO A 398 9.74 -46.11 59.01
C PRO A 398 8.31 -46.61 58.76
N VAL A 399 7.50 -45.80 58.10
CA VAL A 399 6.10 -46.11 57.75
C VAL A 399 6.04 -46.71 56.34
N ARG A 400 5.16 -47.71 56.14
CA ARG A 400 4.85 -48.27 54.81
C ARG A 400 3.34 -48.34 54.59
N TYR A 401 2.93 -48.27 53.31
CA TYR A 401 1.56 -48.54 52.90
C TYR A 401 1.38 -50.01 52.54
N GLY A 402 0.32 -50.65 53.05
CA GLY A 402 0.00 -52.02 52.70
C GLY A 402 -1.15 -52.59 53.53
N ALA A 403 -1.29 -53.91 53.51
CA ALA A 403 -2.29 -54.61 54.29
C ALA A 403 -1.77 -54.82 55.71
N TRP A 404 -2.56 -54.43 56.70
CA TRP A 404 -2.26 -54.64 58.11
C TRP A 404 -3.54 -54.95 58.88
N GLU A 405 -3.40 -55.66 59.99
CA GLU A 405 -4.53 -56.13 60.82
C GLU A 405 -4.77 -55.11 61.94
N MET A 406 -6.00 -54.59 62.01
CA MET A 406 -6.42 -53.69 63.07
C MET A 406 -6.68 -54.45 64.38
N SER A 407 -6.80 -53.73 65.50
CA SER A 407 -7.05 -54.32 66.83
C SER A 407 -8.37 -55.09 66.95
N ASP A 408 -9.27 -54.91 65.99
CA ASP A 408 -10.54 -55.65 65.85
C ASP A 408 -10.40 -56.96 65.04
N GLY A 409 -9.18 -57.29 64.59
CA GLY A 409 -8.88 -58.49 63.79
C GLY A 409 -9.20 -58.35 62.30
N VAL A 410 -9.59 -57.15 61.82
CA VAL A 410 -9.93 -56.91 60.43
C VAL A 410 -8.72 -56.35 59.67
N VAL A 411 -8.38 -56.97 58.54
CA VAL A 411 -7.31 -56.49 57.67
C VAL A 411 -7.82 -55.35 56.80
N ARG A 412 -7.13 -54.20 56.83
CA ARG A 412 -7.41 -53.04 55.98
C ARG A 412 -6.16 -52.54 55.28
N LEU A 413 -6.35 -51.76 54.22
CA LEU A 413 -5.26 -51.04 53.56
C LEU A 413 -5.03 -49.72 54.27
N GLY A 414 -3.77 -49.43 54.58
CA GLY A 414 -3.41 -48.17 55.20
C GLY A 414 -1.92 -48.03 55.39
N PHE A 415 -1.54 -46.87 55.91
CA PHE A 415 -0.18 -46.62 56.37
C PHE A 415 -0.03 -47.12 57.80
N ALA A 416 0.98 -47.95 58.07
CA ALA A 416 1.39 -48.34 59.42
C ALA A 416 2.92 -48.52 59.51
N GLY A 417 3.44 -48.77 60.72
CA GLY A 417 4.88 -49.03 60.91
C GLY A 417 5.34 -50.21 60.06
N ALA A 418 6.52 -50.11 59.43
CA ALA A 418 6.99 -51.06 58.42
C ALA A 418 7.02 -52.54 58.88
N GLY A 419 7.13 -52.79 60.19
CA GLY A 419 7.09 -54.14 60.76
C GLY A 419 5.69 -54.76 60.87
N LEU A 420 4.63 -53.94 60.82
CA LEU A 420 3.23 -54.36 60.93
C LEU A 420 2.54 -54.50 59.56
N VAL A 421 3.18 -54.02 58.50
CA VAL A 421 2.61 -53.92 57.16
C VAL A 421 3.14 -55.04 56.28
N ARG A 422 2.22 -55.80 55.67
CA ARG A 422 2.55 -56.76 54.61
C ARG A 422 2.03 -56.28 53.26
N ASN A 423 2.65 -56.79 52.20
CA ASN A 423 2.14 -56.55 50.86
C ASN A 423 0.78 -57.29 50.69
N PRO A 424 -0.24 -56.63 50.14
CA PRO A 424 -1.53 -57.26 49.86
C PRO A 424 -1.36 -58.35 48.79
N SER A 425 -2.07 -59.46 48.96
CA SER A 425 -2.04 -60.58 48.02
C SER A 425 -3.03 -60.37 46.87
N LYS A 426 -2.73 -60.94 45.70
CA LYS A 426 -3.56 -60.72 44.50
C LYS A 426 -4.94 -61.38 44.68
N GLY A 427 -5.99 -60.57 44.73
CA GLY A 427 -7.39 -61.02 44.92
C GLY A 427 -7.94 -60.82 46.34
N GLU A 428 -7.12 -60.32 47.26
CA GLU A 428 -7.52 -59.98 48.62
C GLU A 428 -8.49 -58.78 48.62
N ARG A 429 -9.61 -58.90 49.36
CA ARG A 429 -10.62 -57.85 49.48
C ARG A 429 -10.57 -57.27 50.88
N PHE A 430 -10.53 -55.95 50.97
CA PHE A 430 -10.49 -55.21 52.22
C PHE A 430 -11.84 -54.53 52.41
N ASN A 431 -12.50 -54.81 53.53
CA ASN A 431 -13.77 -54.18 53.89
C ASN A 431 -13.46 -52.87 54.63
N TYR A 432 -14.04 -51.77 54.14
CA TYR A 432 -13.92 -50.43 54.73
C TYR A 432 -15.05 -50.14 55.70
#